data_AF-A0A1Y1Q2K9-F1
#
_entry.id   AF-A0A1Y1Q2K9-F1
#
_cell.length_a   1.000
_cell.length_b   1.000
_cell.length_c   1.000
_cell.angle_alpha   90.00
_cell.angle_beta   90.00
_cell.angle_gamma   90.00
#
_symmetry.space_group_name_H-M   'P 1'
#
loop_
_entity.id
_entity.type
_entity.pdbx_description
1 polymer ?
#
loop_
_entity_poly.entity_id
_entity_poly.type
_entity_poly.pdbx_seq_one_letter_code
_entity_poly.pdbx_strand_id
1 'polypeptide(L)' 'MISITLQLPEESLVALHWNEAEAGNSLRLVAAIKLFELGYLSSGAAANLAGLP' A
#
# COMPACT_ATOMS: atom_id res chain seq x y z
N MET A 1 10.18 -4.67 12.24
CA MET A 1 9.39 -4.68 11.00
C MET A 1 8.22 -5.61 11.21
N ILE A 2 7.01 -5.20 10.84
CA ILE A 2 5.79 -6.02 10.97
C ILE A 2 5.22 -6.27 9.57
N SER A 3 4.40 -7.32 9.42
CA SER A 3 3.71 -7.64 8.17
C SER A 3 2.20 -7.61 8.38
N ILE A 4 1.48 -7.05 7.41
CA ILE A 4 0.02 -7.06 7.36
C ILE A 4 -0.37 -7.96 6.19
N THR A 5 -1.27 -8.91 6.41
CA THR A 5 -1.81 -9.79 5.37
C THR A 5 -3.18 -9.28 4.94
N LEU A 6 -3.36 -9.05 3.64
CA LEU A 6 -4.66 -8.75 3.03
C LEU A 6 -5.08 -9.94 2.19
N GLN A 7 -6.30 -10.42 2.41
CA GLN A 7 -6.96 -11.36 1.51
C GLN A 7 -7.73 -10.55 0.47
N LEU A 8 -7.47 -10.83 -0.80
CA LEU A 8 -8.12 -10.18 -1.94
C LEU A 8 -8.84 -11.25 -2.77
N PRO A 9 -10.00 -10.93 -3.36
CA PRO A 9 -10.57 -11.78 -4.40
C PRO A 9 -9.61 -11.86 -5.60
N GLU A 10 -9.42 -13.06 -6.17
CA GLU A 10 -8.51 -13.28 -7.31
C GLU A 10 -8.87 -12.38 -8.50
N GLU A 11 -10.16 -12.15 -8.72
CA GLU A 11 -10.67 -11.29 -9.78
C GLU A 11 -10.22 -9.83 -9.65
N SER A 12 -9.81 -9.39 -8.45
CA SER A 12 -9.31 -8.03 -8.23
C SER A 12 -7.99 -7.81 -8.97
N LEU A 13 -7.09 -8.77 -8.89
CA LEU A 13 -5.79 -8.70 -9.58
C LEU A 13 -5.97 -8.80 -11.09
N VAL A 14 -6.91 -9.62 -11.55
CA VAL A 14 -7.28 -9.73 -12.97
C VAL A 14 -7.82 -8.40 -13.49
N ALA A 15 -8.77 -7.78 -12.79
CA ALA A 15 -9.39 -6.52 -13.19
C ALA A 15 -8.40 -5.35 -13.21
N LEU A 16 -7.40 -5.37 -12.32
CA LEU A 16 -6.35 -4.35 -12.23
C LEU A 16 -5.16 -4.63 -13.15
N HIS A 17 -5.12 -5.80 -13.80
CA HIS A 17 -3.96 -6.30 -14.54
C HIS A 17 -2.67 -6.30 -13.71
N TRP A 18 -2.77 -6.67 -12.43
CA TRP A 18 -1.63 -6.71 -11.51
C TRP A 18 -1.23 -8.14 -11.17
N ASN A 19 0.06 -8.34 -10.95
CA ASN A 19 0.58 -9.49 -10.21
C ASN A 19 0.65 -9.20 -8.69
N GLU A 20 0.97 -10.22 -7.88
CA GLU A 20 1.03 -10.10 -6.42
C GLU A 20 2.04 -9.05 -5.93
N ALA A 21 3.19 -8.92 -6.59
CA ALA A 21 4.22 -7.94 -6.21
C ALA A 21 3.77 -6.50 -6.53
N GLU A 22 3.13 -6.29 -7.68
CA GLU A 22 2.51 -5.02 -8.06
C GLU A 22 1.41 -4.62 -7.08
N ALA A 23 0.58 -5.57 -6.67
CA ALA A 23 -0.46 -5.36 -5.68
C ALA A 23 0.13 -4.96 -4.32
N GLY A 24 1.12 -5.70 -3.81
CA GLY A 24 1.77 -5.40 -2.53
C GLY A 24 2.43 -4.02 -2.49
N ASN A 25 3.15 -3.65 -3.55
CA ASN A 25 3.80 -2.33 -3.65
C ASN A 25 2.79 -1.20 -3.79
N SER A 26 1.78 -1.37 -4.67
CA SER A 26 0.76 -0.35 -4.92
C SER A 26 -0.12 -0.14 -3.69
N LEU A 27 -0.57 -1.21 -3.02
CA LEU A 27 -1.38 -1.11 -1.81
C LEU A 27 -0.60 -0.50 -0.64
N ARG A 28 0.71 -0.78 -0.53
CA ARG A 28 1.57 -0.11 0.47
C ARG A 28 1.64 1.40 0.22
N LEU A 29 1.83 1.81 -1.03
CA LEU A 29 1.84 3.23 -1.40
C LEU A 29 0.48 3.89 -1.14
N VAL A 30 -0.62 3.26 -1.54
CA VAL A 30 -1.98 3.77 -1.30
C VAL A 30 -2.25 3.90 0.20
N ALA A 31 -1.84 2.93 1.02
CA ALA A 31 -1.97 3.01 2.47
C ALA A 31 -1.19 4.21 3.04
N ALA A 32 0.05 4.42 2.60
CA ALA A 32 0.85 5.58 3.00
C ALA A 32 0.19 6.91 2.63
N ILE A 33 -0.32 7.03 1.39
CA ILE A 33 -1.02 8.23 0.93
C ILE A 33 -2.28 8.48 1.77
N LYS A 34 -3.13 7.46 1.95
CA LYS A 34 -4.40 7.62 2.69
C LYS A 34 -4.20 7.95 4.15
N LEU A 35 -3.22 7.34 4.81
CA LEU A 35 -2.90 7.65 6.20
C LEU A 35 -2.32 9.07 6.36
N PHE A 36 -1.60 9.59 5.36
CA PHE A 36 -1.19 10.99 5.33
C PHE A 36 -2.36 11.94 5.08
N GLU A 37 -3.19 11.70 4.06
CA GLU A 37 -4.36 12.51 3.72
C GLU A 37 -5.37 12.62 4.88
N LEU A 38 -5.52 11.54 5.66
CA LEU A 38 -6.37 11.50 6.85
C LEU A 38 -5.72 12.09 8.10
N GLY A 39 -4.45 12.50 8.05
CA GLY A 39 -3.72 13.11 9.16
C GLY A 39 -3.18 12.13 10.21
N TYR A 40 -3.23 10.81 9.95
CA TYR A 40 -2.66 9.80 10.86
C TYR A 40 -1.14 9.73 10.77
N LEU A 41 -0.57 10.04 9.61
CA LEU A 41 0.88 10.07 9.39
C LEU A 41 1.33 11.47 8.96
N SER A 42 2.53 11.84 9.38
CA SER A 42 3.26 12.95 8.75
C SER A 42 3.75 12.52 7.36
N SER A 43 4.16 13.50 6.54
CA SER A 43 4.73 13.23 5.22
C SER A 43 5.97 12.32 5.28
N GLY A 44 6.86 12.53 6.25
CA GLY A 44 8.05 11.67 6.45
C GLY A 44 7.70 10.25 6.91
N ALA A 45 6.70 10.10 7.79
CA ALA A 45 6.25 8.79 8.23
C ALA A 45 5.56 8.01 7.09
N ALA A 46 4.80 8.70 6.24
CA ALA A 46 4.20 8.13 5.04
C ALA A 46 5.26 7.74 3.99
N ALA A 47 6.29 8.56 3.76
CA ALA A 47 7.40 8.21 2.87
C ALA A 47 8.12 6.94 3.34
N ASN A 48 8.41 6.82 4.63
CA ASN A 48 9.00 5.62 5.21
C ASN A 48 8.10 4.39 5.05
N LEU A 49 6.78 4.51 5.28
CA LEU A 49 5.82 3.42 5.05
C LEU A 49 5.77 3.01 3.57
N ALA A 50 5.86 3.97 2.65
CA ALA A 50 5.91 3.71 1.21
C ALA A 50 7.25 3.10 0.74
N GLY A 51 8.27 3.08 1.59
CA GLY A 51 9.62 2.65 1.22
C GLY A 51 10.35 3.65 0.31
N LEU A 52 9.98 4.93 0.41
CA LEU A 52 10.58 6.03 -0.33
C LEU A 52 11.72 6.66 0.49
N PRO A 53 12.78 7.19 -0.17
CA PRO A 53 13.89 7.87 0.50
C PRO A 53 13.50 9.20 1.16
#